data_AF-A0A376A9P3-F1
#
_entry.id   AF-A0A376A9P3-F1
#
_cell.length_a   1.000
_cell.length_b   1.000
_cell.length_c   1.000
_cell.angle_alpha   90.00
_cell.angle_beta   90.00
_cell.angle_gamma   90.00
#
_symmetry.space_group_name_H-M   'P 1'
#
loop_
_entity.id
_entity.type
_entity.pdbx_description
1 polymer ?
#
loop_
_entity_poly.entity_id
_entity_poly.type
_entity_poly.pdbx_seq_one_letter_code
_entity_poly.pdbx_strand_id
1 'polypeptide(L)' 'METTEIGSRAEFALWAIQRAQEIVTIEGATFALAARDMDEEALASSAAALGKAIADAMLEVFDGLLAE' A
#
# COMPACT_ATOMS: atom_id res chain seq x y z
N MET A 1 -8.49 -5.04 10.75
CA MET A 1 -7.90 -5.99 9.79
C MET A 1 -7.70 -7.27 10.57
N GLU A 2 -8.20 -8.41 10.09
CA GLU A 2 -7.87 -9.70 10.71
C GLU A 2 -6.36 -9.93 10.57
N THR A 3 -5.72 -10.38 11.64
CA THR A 3 -4.31 -10.78 11.59
C THR A 3 -4.23 -12.08 10.80
N THR A 4 -3.64 -12.02 9.60
CA THR A 4 -3.38 -13.20 8.78
C THR A 4 -2.05 -13.82 9.22
N GLU A 5 -2.10 -15.07 9.66
CA GLU A 5 -0.89 -15.84 9.96
C GLU A 5 -0.20 -16.22 8.63
N ILE A 6 1.08 -15.88 8.47
CA ILE A 6 1.88 -16.18 7.29
C ILE A 6 2.94 -17.21 7.68
N GLY A 7 2.72 -18.47 7.31
CA GLY A 7 3.58 -19.60 7.69
C GLY A 7 4.69 -19.92 6.69
N SER A 8 4.69 -19.28 5.51
CA SER A 8 5.66 -19.57 4.46
C SER A 8 5.97 -18.37 3.55
N ARG A 9 7.11 -18.41 2.87
CA ARG A 9 7.48 -17.42 1.83
C ARG A 9 6.44 -17.34 0.71
N ALA A 10 5.81 -18.47 0.35
CA ALA A 10 4.81 -18.51 -0.71
C ALA A 10 3.53 -17.75 -0.30
N GLU A 11 3.07 -17.94 0.94
CA GLU A 11 1.95 -17.20 1.51
C GLU A 11 2.28 -15.72 1.66
N PHE A 12 3.50 -15.38 2.10
CA PHE A 12 3.96 -13.99 2.17
C PHE A 12 3.92 -13.32 0.79
N ALA A 13 4.40 -14.02 -0.25
CA ALA A 13 4.39 -13.48 -1.60
C ALA A 13 2.97 -13.21 -2.11
N LEU A 14 2.01 -14.09 -1.81
CA LEU A 14 0.60 -13.89 -2.18
C LEU A 14 0.00 -12.70 -1.42
N TRP A 15 0.22 -12.63 -0.11
CA TRP A 15 -0.21 -11.50 0.71
C TRP A 15 0.38 -10.18 0.19
N ALA A 16 1.67 -10.14 -0.12
CA ALA A 16 2.34 -8.93 -0.61
C ALA A 16 1.77 -8.48 -1.96
N ILE A 17 1.42 -9.41 -2.85
CA ILE A 17 0.75 -9.10 -4.12
C ILE A 17 -0.63 -8.48 -3.87
N GLN A 18 -1.42 -9.09 -2.99
CA GLN A 18 -2.76 -8.57 -2.65
C GLN A 18 -2.67 -7.18 -2.01
N ARG A 19 -1.73 -7.00 -1.08
CA ARG A 19 -1.50 -5.71 -0.41
C ARG A 19 -1.06 -4.63 -1.41
N ALA A 20 -0.16 -4.95 -2.33
CA ALA A 20 0.25 -4.04 -3.39
C ALA A 20 -0.90 -3.69 -4.34
N GLN A 21 -1.73 -4.67 -4.71
CA GLN A 21 -2.92 -4.43 -5.55
C GLN A 21 -3.92 -3.51 -4.88
N GLU A 22 -4.18 -3.68 -3.58
CA GLU A 22 -5.07 -2.81 -2.82
C GLU A 22 -4.57 -1.35 -2.82
N ILE A 23 -3.29 -1.14 -2.50
CA ILE A 23 -2.68 0.20 -2.47
C ILE A 23 -2.76 0.86 -3.85
N VAL A 24 -2.40 0.15 -4.92
CA VAL A 24 -2.47 0.69 -6.29
C VAL A 24 -3.92 0.99 -6.69
N THR A 25 -4.88 0.14 -6.31
CA THR A 25 -6.29 0.32 -6.68
C THR A 25 -6.91 1.53 -5.98
N ILE A 26 -6.56 1.79 -4.73
CA ILE A 26 -7.14 2.88 -3.93
C ILE A 26 -6.36 4.18 -4.17
N GLU A 27 -5.10 4.19 -3.77
CA GLU A 27 -4.27 5.40 -3.76
C GLU A 27 -3.78 5.73 -5.17
N GLY A 28 -3.39 4.70 -5.94
CA GLY A 28 -2.93 4.88 -7.32
C GLY A 28 -4.03 5.36 -8.26
N ALA A 29 -5.27 4.88 -8.11
CA ALA A 29 -6.40 5.38 -8.89
C ALA A 29 -6.72 6.85 -8.55
N THR A 30 -6.69 7.21 -7.27
CA THR A 30 -6.90 8.60 -6.82
C THR A 30 -5.83 9.52 -7.42
N PHE A 31 -4.57 9.12 -7.37
CA PHE A 31 -3.47 9.84 -7.99
C PHE A 31 -3.63 9.98 -9.51
N ALA A 32 -4.02 8.90 -10.20
CA ALA A 32 -4.24 8.92 -11.64
C ALA A 32 -5.39 9.85 -12.06
N LEU A 33 -6.46 9.90 -11.26
CA LEU A 33 -7.58 10.82 -11.49
C LEU A 33 -7.16 12.28 -11.32
N ALA A 34 -6.43 12.61 -10.24
CA ALA A 34 -5.90 13.95 -10.02
C ALA A 34 -4.97 14.40 -11.16
N ALA A 35 -4.11 13.49 -11.65
CA ALA A 35 -3.23 13.75 -12.79
C ALA A 35 -4.01 14.01 -14.09
N ARG A 36 -5.06 13.20 -14.36
CA ARG A 36 -5.92 13.35 -15.52
C ARG A 36 -6.65 14.69 -15.52
N ASP A 37 -7.11 15.13 -14.35
CA ASP A 37 -7.90 16.35 -14.19
C ASP A 37 -7.02 17.61 -14.06
N MET A 38 -5.69 17.45 -14.06
CA MET A 38 -4.69 18.52 -13.90
C MET A 38 -4.89 19.33 -12.61
N ASP A 39 -5.38 18.68 -11.55
CA ASP A 39 -5.54 19.29 -10.23
C ASP A 39 -4.24 19.14 -9.44
N GLU A 40 -3.43 20.21 -9.41
CA GLU A 40 -2.10 20.19 -8.77
C GLU A 40 -2.16 19.93 -7.26
N GLU A 41 -3.19 20.43 -6.56
CA GLU A 41 -3.35 20.24 -5.12
C GLU A 41 -3.75 18.79 -4.81
N ALA A 42 -4.73 18.26 -5.56
CA ALA A 42 -5.11 16.86 -5.46
C ALA A 42 -3.96 15.92 -5.87
N LEU A 43 -3.17 16.31 -6.87
CA LEU A 43 -2.04 15.51 -7.35
C LEU A 43 -0.95 15.39 -6.28
N ALA A 44 -0.60 16.50 -5.62
CA ALA A 44 0.40 16.50 -4.56
C ALA A 44 -0.06 15.71 -3.33
N SER A 45 -1.31 15.91 -2.90
CA SER A 45 -1.86 15.21 -1.72
C SER A 45 -2.04 13.71 -1.97
N SER A 46 -2.54 13.30 -3.13
CA SER A 46 -2.69 11.87 -3.49
C SER A 46 -1.35 11.18 -3.71
N ALA A 47 -0.33 11.87 -4.23
CA ALA A 47 1.03 11.33 -4.32
C ALA A 47 1.62 11.03 -2.92
N ALA A 48 1.42 11.95 -1.97
CA ALA A 48 1.85 11.76 -0.59
C ALA A 48 1.10 10.60 0.09
N ALA A 49 -0.20 10.48 -0.15
CA ALA A 49 -1.02 9.39 0.38
C ALA A 49 -0.56 8.02 -0.16
N LEU A 50 -0.31 7.91 -1.47
CA LEU A 50 0.24 6.70 -2.09
C LEU A 50 1.60 6.33 -1.49
N GLY A 51 2.52 7.28 -1.40
CA GLY A 51 3.84 7.06 -0.81
C GLY A 51 3.76 6.60 0.65
N LYS A 52 2.86 7.22 1.43
CA LYS A 52 2.61 6.83 2.83
C LYS A 52 2.05 5.41 2.93
N ALA A 53 1.06 5.04 2.10
CA ALA A 53 0.47 3.70 2.13
C ALA A 53 1.51 2.61 1.81
N ILE A 54 2.43 2.87 0.88
CA ILE A 54 3.55 1.97 0.59
C ILE A 54 4.48 1.85 1.81
N ALA A 55 4.87 2.97 2.41
CA ALA A 55 5.75 2.97 3.58
C ALA A 55 5.11 2.25 4.78
N ASP A 56 3.83 2.51 5.04
CA ASP A 56 3.07 1.86 6.10
C ASP A 56 3.01 0.34 5.90
N ALA A 57 2.81 -0.14 4.65
CA ALA A 57 2.82 -1.57 4.35
C ALA A 57 4.21 -2.21 4.55
N MET A 58 5.31 -1.49 4.27
CA MET A 58 6.65 -1.97 4.57
C MET A 58 6.93 -2.05 6.08
N LEU A 59 6.44 -1.08 6.84
CA LEU A 59 6.56 -1.05 8.29
C LEU A 59 5.71 -2.15 8.94
N GLU A 60 4.51 -2.43 8.41
CA GLU A 60 3.67 -3.54 8.85
C GLU A 60 4.41 -4.88 8.75
N VAL A 61 5.12 -5.12 7.64
CA VAL A 61 5.97 -6.30 7.47
C VAL A 61 7.11 -6.31 8.48
N PHE A 62 7.80 -5.17 8.65
CA PHE A 62 8.92 -5.06 9.59
C PHE A 62 8.50 -5.32 11.03
N ASP A 63 7.39 -4.72 11.47
CA ASP A 63 6.84 -4.90 12.82
C ASP A 63 6.40 -6.36 13.05
N GLY A 64 5.83 -7.00 12.03
CA GLY A 64 5.52 -8.43 12.06
C GLY A 64 6.73 -9.35 12.20
N LEU A 65 7.91 -8.93 11.70
CA LEU A 65 9.17 -9.66 11.88
C LEU A 65 9.79 -9.44 13.28
N LEU A 66 9.52 -8.30 13.92
CA LEU A 66 10.03 -7.99 15.26
C LEU A 66 9.19 -8.57 16.41
N ALA A 67 7.93 -8.93 16.14
CA ALA A 67 6.99 -9.43 17.15
C ALA A 67 7.24 -10.91 17.57
N GLU A 68 8.45 -11.44 17.35
CA GLU A 68 8.93 -12.73 17.89
C GLU A 68 9.45 -12.62 19.34
#